data_AF-A0A2W0AS22-F1
#
_entry.id   AF-A0A2W0AS22-F1
#
_cell.length_a   1.000
_cell.length_b   1.000
_cell.length_c   1.000
_cell.angle_alpha   90.00
_cell.angle_beta   90.00
_cell.angle_gamma   90.00
#
_symmetry.space_group_name_H-M   'P 1'
#
loop_
_entity.id
_entity.type
_entity.pdbx_description
1 polymer ?
#
loop_
_entity_poly.entity_id
_entity_poly.type
_entity_poly.pdbx_seq_one_letter_code
_entity_poly.pdbx_strand_id
1 'polypeptide(L)'
;GGAIIYWFTGASTQAVTTGAYRAVEFIKANIRLEGVEKASVSDSKKVVQICTQYAQKGMFNIFLAVFFVTLAFAFVEPFFFIGYLISIAVFGLYQAIFMDNAGGAWDNAKKIVETELKQKGTALHDATVVGDTVGDPFKDTSSVAMNPIIKFTTLFGLLAVELAVHLTGERGAGLTNSLAVLFFAISMYFVWRSFYGMRIGSQKA
;
A
#
# COMPACT_ATOMS: atom_id res chain seq x y z
N GLY A 1 -2.81 -15.57 5.61
CA GLY A 1 -1.76 -14.82 4.89
C GLY A 1 -2.32 -14.12 3.67
N GLY A 2 -2.90 -14.84 2.71
CA GLY A 2 -3.39 -14.27 1.44
C GLY A 2 -4.35 -13.08 1.58
N ALA A 3 -5.29 -13.12 2.53
CA ALA A 3 -6.17 -11.98 2.80
C ALA A 3 -5.40 -10.70 3.18
N ILE A 4 -4.29 -10.82 3.93
CA ILE A 4 -3.44 -9.68 4.29
C ILE A 4 -2.70 -9.14 3.06
N ILE A 5 -2.28 -9.99 2.11
CA ILE A 5 -1.67 -9.55 0.85
C ILE A 5 -2.66 -8.73 0.01
N TYR A 6 -3.88 -9.21 -0.17
CA TYR A 6 -4.89 -8.48 -0.95
C TYR A 6 -5.37 -7.21 -0.23
N TRP A 7 -5.48 -7.26 1.09
CA TRP A 7 -5.74 -6.06 1.88
C TRP A 7 -4.59 -5.04 1.74
N PHE A 8 -3.34 -5.48 1.83
CA PHE A 8 -2.16 -4.62 1.73
C PHE A 8 -2.11 -3.92 0.38
N THR A 9 -2.27 -4.67 -0.72
CA THR A 9 -2.28 -4.12 -2.08
C THR A 9 -3.42 -3.15 -2.31
N GLY A 10 -4.62 -3.44 -1.78
CA GLY A 10 -5.74 -2.52 -1.82
C GLY A 10 -5.47 -1.24 -1.02
N ALA A 11 -4.91 -1.36 0.18
CA ALA A 11 -4.61 -0.23 1.06
C ALA A 11 -3.49 0.67 0.50
N SER A 12 -2.42 0.09 -0.05
CA SER A 12 -1.34 0.85 -0.69
C SER A 12 -1.83 1.58 -1.93
N THR A 13 -2.61 0.90 -2.77
CA THR A 13 -3.21 1.51 -3.97
C THR A 13 -4.14 2.65 -3.58
N GLN A 14 -5.02 2.45 -2.58
CA GLN A 14 -5.91 3.49 -2.06
C GLN A 14 -5.13 4.72 -1.57
N ALA A 15 -4.01 4.53 -0.88
CA ALA A 15 -3.17 5.63 -0.40
C ALA A 15 -2.59 6.45 -1.56
N VAL A 16 -2.07 5.78 -2.59
CA VAL A 16 -1.54 6.43 -3.81
C VAL A 16 -2.65 7.17 -4.55
N THR A 17 -3.78 6.51 -4.81
CA THR A 17 -4.92 7.11 -5.53
C THR A 17 -5.44 8.35 -4.81
N THR A 18 -5.52 8.32 -3.47
CA THR A 18 -5.99 9.47 -2.68
C THR A 18 -5.02 10.64 -2.77
N GLY A 19 -3.70 10.38 -2.64
CA GLY A 19 -2.67 11.41 -2.79
C GLY A 19 -2.65 12.02 -4.20
N ALA A 20 -2.71 11.17 -5.22
CA ALA A 20 -2.75 11.58 -6.62
C ALA A 20 -3.99 12.43 -6.92
N TYR A 21 -5.17 12.02 -6.47
CA TYR A 21 -6.41 12.77 -6.67
C TYR A 21 -6.33 14.17 -6.07
N ARG A 22 -5.84 14.29 -4.82
CA ARG A 22 -5.67 15.60 -4.15
C ARG A 22 -4.64 16.48 -4.83
N ALA A 23 -3.54 15.90 -5.32
CA ALA A 23 -2.57 16.62 -6.11
C ALA A 23 -3.19 17.16 -7.41
N VAL A 24 -3.99 16.35 -8.12
CA VAL A 24 -4.69 16.76 -9.34
C VAL A 24 -5.73 17.86 -9.06
N GLU A 25 -6.51 17.76 -7.98
CA GLU A 25 -7.43 18.83 -7.56
C GLU A 25 -6.69 20.14 -7.31
N PHE A 26 -5.56 20.08 -6.60
CA PHE A 26 -4.73 21.25 -6.35
C PHE A 26 -4.18 21.87 -7.64
N ILE A 27 -3.66 21.04 -8.56
CA ILE A 27 -3.15 21.48 -9.87
C ILE A 27 -4.26 22.18 -10.66
N LYS A 28 -5.44 21.56 -10.77
CA LYS A 28 -6.58 22.15 -11.50
C LYS A 28 -7.05 23.49 -10.92
N ALA A 29 -7.04 23.63 -9.60
CA ALA A 29 -7.52 24.85 -8.95
C ALA A 29 -6.49 25.99 -8.93
N ASN A 30 -5.19 25.69 -8.93
CA ASN A 30 -4.13 26.67 -8.65
C ASN A 30 -3.12 26.86 -9.77
N ILE A 31 -2.99 25.92 -10.71
CA ILE A 31 -2.01 25.98 -11.80
C ILE A 31 -2.74 26.14 -13.14
N ARG A 32 -2.52 27.28 -13.80
CA ARG A 32 -3.04 27.54 -15.14
C ARG A 32 -2.17 26.82 -16.17
N LEU A 33 -2.68 25.70 -16.70
CA LEU A 33 -1.96 24.86 -17.67
C LEU A 33 -2.03 25.38 -19.12
N GLU A 34 -2.70 26.51 -19.36
CA GLU A 34 -2.92 27.08 -20.71
C GLU A 34 -1.76 27.98 -21.22
N GLY A 35 -0.73 28.20 -20.40
CA GLY A 35 0.43 29.02 -20.76
C GLY A 35 1.74 28.22 -20.88
N VAL A 36 2.77 28.85 -21.48
CA VAL A 36 4.16 28.33 -21.54
C VAL A 36 4.91 28.53 -20.20
N GLU A 37 4.28 29.20 -19.23
CA GLU A 37 4.89 29.47 -17.93
C GLU A 37 5.03 28.18 -17.12
N LYS A 38 6.28 27.87 -16.77
CA LYS A 38 6.60 26.82 -15.79
C LYS A 38 5.87 27.13 -14.49
N ALA A 39 5.24 26.12 -13.89
CA ALA A 39 4.62 26.24 -12.58
C ALA A 39 5.58 26.88 -11.58
N SER A 40 5.07 27.76 -10.73
CA SER A 40 5.90 28.43 -9.73
C SER A 40 6.57 27.39 -8.81
N VAL A 41 7.76 27.71 -8.32
CA VAL A 41 8.47 26.84 -7.36
C VAL A 41 7.62 26.63 -6.10
N SER A 42 6.82 27.63 -5.70
CA SER A 42 5.89 27.53 -4.58
C SER A 42 4.76 26.51 -4.83
N ASP A 43 4.16 26.50 -6.02
CA ASP A 43 3.06 25.57 -6.31
C ASP A 43 3.57 24.14 -6.48
N SER A 44 4.75 23.98 -7.09
CA SER A 44 5.44 22.69 -7.15
C SER A 44 5.74 22.13 -5.75
N LYS A 45 6.21 22.97 -4.81
CA LYS A 45 6.42 22.57 -3.41
C LYS A 45 5.13 22.13 -2.72
N LYS A 46 4.01 22.82 -2.98
CA LYS A 46 2.70 22.44 -2.41
C LYS A 46 2.22 21.08 -2.93
N VAL A 47 2.38 20.80 -4.22
CA VAL A 47 2.06 19.47 -4.79
C VAL A 47 2.88 18.37 -4.11
N VAL A 48 4.20 18.57 -3.98
CA VAL A 48 5.09 17.63 -3.29
C VAL A 48 4.68 17.43 -1.83
N GLN A 49 4.32 18.50 -1.13
CA GLN A 49 3.86 18.44 0.26
C GLN A 49 2.56 17.61 0.39
N ILE A 50 1.60 17.81 -0.51
CA ILE A 50 0.34 17.03 -0.54
C ILE A 50 0.67 15.55 -0.69
N CYS A 51 1.43 15.18 -1.73
CA CYS A 51 1.81 13.79 -1.96
C CYS A 51 2.54 13.18 -0.74
N THR A 52 3.46 13.94 -0.12
CA THR A 52 4.24 13.49 1.04
C THR A 52 3.34 13.19 2.24
N GLN A 53 2.40 14.08 2.57
CA GLN A 53 1.52 13.90 3.72
C GLN A 53 0.62 12.67 3.57
N TYR A 54 0.06 12.43 2.39
CA TYR A 54 -0.80 11.27 2.15
C TYR A 54 0.00 9.96 2.09
N ALA A 55 1.19 9.98 1.49
CA ALA A 55 2.10 8.82 1.51
C ALA A 55 2.47 8.41 2.93
N GLN A 56 2.85 9.38 3.78
CA GLN A 56 3.20 9.12 5.19
C GLN A 56 2.01 8.58 6.01
N LYS A 57 0.83 9.18 5.86
CA LYS A 57 -0.39 8.71 6.55
C LYS A 57 -0.76 7.27 6.12
N GLY A 58 -0.70 6.99 4.82
CA GLY A 58 -0.95 5.66 4.28
C GLY A 58 0.04 4.63 4.81
N MET A 59 1.33 4.93 4.73
CA MET A 59 2.42 4.06 5.22
C MET A 59 2.25 3.74 6.72
N PHE A 60 1.93 4.74 7.54
CA PHE A 60 1.74 4.54 8.97
C PHE A 60 0.56 3.62 9.28
N ASN A 61 -0.58 3.81 8.61
CA ASN A 61 -1.76 2.96 8.81
C ASN A 61 -1.47 1.52 8.39
N ILE A 62 -0.82 1.34 7.23
CA ILE A 62 -0.48 0.02 6.70
C ILE A 62 0.50 -0.70 7.63
N PHE A 63 1.57 -0.02 8.05
CA PHE A 63 2.57 -0.59 8.94
C PHE A 63 1.97 -1.04 10.26
N LEU A 64 1.16 -0.22 10.92
CA LEU A 64 0.57 -0.59 12.21
C LEU A 64 -0.44 -1.75 12.08
N ALA A 65 -1.23 -1.79 11.01
CA ALA A 65 -2.11 -2.93 10.76
C ALA A 65 -1.31 -4.24 10.61
N VAL A 66 -0.24 -4.25 9.80
CA VAL A 66 0.62 -5.44 9.61
C VAL A 66 1.39 -5.79 10.89
N PHE A 67 1.91 -4.81 11.61
CA PHE A 67 2.61 -5.00 12.88
C PHE A 67 1.72 -5.71 13.90
N PHE A 68 0.53 -5.15 14.15
CA PHE A 68 -0.38 -5.68 15.15
C PHE A 68 -1.06 -6.98 14.71
N VAL A 69 -1.32 -7.19 13.41
CA VAL A 69 -1.86 -8.49 12.96
C VAL A 69 -0.83 -9.60 13.14
N THR A 70 0.45 -9.30 12.89
CA THR A 70 1.54 -10.25 13.06
C THR A 70 1.69 -10.64 14.54
N LEU A 71 1.66 -9.65 15.45
CA LEU A 71 1.62 -9.92 16.89
C LEU A 71 0.38 -10.72 17.29
N ALA A 72 -0.81 -10.32 16.85
CA ALA A 72 -2.04 -11.01 17.20
C ALA A 72 -1.96 -12.49 16.83
N PHE A 73 -1.59 -12.80 15.59
CA PHE A 73 -1.53 -14.18 15.09
C PHE A 73 -0.42 -15.00 15.75
N ALA A 74 0.73 -14.39 16.06
CA ALA A 74 1.81 -15.06 16.77
C ALA A 74 1.40 -15.42 18.22
N PHE A 75 0.57 -14.60 18.85
CA PHE A 75 0.10 -14.79 20.22
C PHE A 75 -1.14 -15.69 20.33
N VAL A 76 -1.85 -15.93 19.22
CA VAL A 76 -2.97 -16.90 19.21
C VAL A 76 -2.45 -18.31 19.38
N GLU A 77 -1.63 -18.77 18.42
CA GLU A 77 -1.16 -20.14 18.38
C GLU A 77 0.00 -20.28 17.37
N PRO A 78 1.14 -20.90 17.75
CA PRO A 78 2.31 -21.03 16.86
C PRO A 78 2.08 -21.77 15.54
N PHE A 79 1.34 -22.89 15.51
CA PHE A 79 1.08 -23.65 14.29
C PHE A 79 0.18 -22.87 13.31
N PHE A 80 -0.82 -22.16 13.82
CA PHE A 80 -1.62 -21.21 13.06
C PHE A 80 -0.73 -20.12 12.45
N PHE A 81 0.22 -19.60 13.22
CA PHE A 81 1.16 -18.60 12.73
C PHE A 81 2.05 -19.13 11.59
N ILE A 82 2.50 -20.37 11.67
CA ILE A 82 3.22 -21.03 10.56
C ILE A 82 2.37 -21.06 9.29
N GLY A 83 1.09 -21.46 9.41
CA GLY A 83 0.15 -21.43 8.29
C GLY A 83 -0.05 -20.02 7.71
N TYR A 84 -0.08 -19.00 8.58
CA TYR A 84 -0.12 -17.60 8.18
C TYR A 84 1.13 -17.19 7.37
N LEU A 85 2.33 -17.58 7.80
CA LEU A 85 3.59 -17.28 7.12
C LEU A 85 3.72 -17.98 5.75
N ILE A 86 3.33 -19.25 5.64
CA ILE A 86 3.31 -19.95 4.35
C ILE A 86 2.34 -19.25 3.40
N SER A 87 1.13 -18.93 3.90
CA SER A 87 0.09 -18.26 3.12
C SER A 87 0.51 -16.85 2.68
N ILE A 88 1.17 -16.05 3.52
CA ILE A 88 1.60 -14.70 3.12
C ILE A 88 2.72 -14.75 2.07
N ALA A 89 3.63 -15.72 2.18
CA ALA A 89 4.72 -15.88 1.22
C ALA A 89 4.22 -16.34 -0.16
N VAL A 90 3.37 -17.37 -0.21
CA VAL A 90 2.85 -17.93 -1.48
C VAL A 90 2.02 -16.87 -2.22
N PHE A 91 1.00 -16.32 -1.57
CA PHE A 91 0.15 -15.31 -2.22
C PHE A 91 0.90 -14.02 -2.51
N GLY A 92 1.81 -13.62 -1.62
CA GLY A 92 2.61 -12.41 -1.78
C GLY A 92 3.55 -12.49 -2.99
N LEU A 93 4.20 -13.64 -3.21
CA LEU A 93 5.06 -13.85 -4.37
C LEU A 93 4.29 -13.69 -5.69
N TYR A 94 3.20 -14.42 -5.86
CA TYR A 94 2.42 -14.37 -7.10
C TYR A 94 1.78 -13.00 -7.32
N GLN A 95 1.30 -12.36 -6.25
CA GLN A 95 0.74 -11.02 -6.34
C GLN A 95 1.80 -9.97 -6.71
N ALA A 96 3.01 -10.06 -6.15
CA ALA A 96 4.10 -9.15 -6.48
C ALA A 96 4.50 -9.25 -7.97
N ILE A 97 4.69 -10.47 -8.46
CA ILE A 97 5.03 -10.73 -9.87
C ILE A 97 3.93 -10.23 -10.80
N PHE A 98 2.66 -10.49 -10.46
CA PHE A 98 1.52 -10.02 -11.25
C PHE A 98 1.50 -8.50 -11.36
N MET A 99 1.62 -7.79 -10.22
CA MET A 99 1.54 -6.33 -10.20
C MET A 99 2.72 -5.66 -10.90
N ASP A 100 3.93 -6.20 -10.73
CA ASP A 100 5.14 -5.71 -11.38
C ASP A 100 5.05 -5.86 -12.91
N ASN A 101 4.70 -7.06 -13.39
CA ASN A 101 4.59 -7.34 -14.81
C ASN A 101 3.42 -6.58 -15.47
N ALA A 102 2.27 -6.50 -14.82
CA ALA A 102 1.11 -5.78 -15.35
C ALA A 102 1.41 -4.28 -15.48
N GLY A 103 1.96 -3.66 -14.42
CA GLY A 103 2.36 -2.25 -14.47
C GLY A 103 3.45 -1.99 -15.51
N GLY A 104 4.48 -2.84 -15.57
CA GLY A 104 5.55 -2.72 -16.56
C GLY A 104 5.07 -2.89 -18.00
N ALA A 105 4.10 -3.79 -18.24
CA ALA A 105 3.50 -3.97 -19.56
C ALA A 105 2.74 -2.73 -20.03
N TRP A 106 1.96 -2.08 -19.15
CA TRP A 106 1.26 -0.84 -19.49
C TRP A 106 2.22 0.33 -19.76
N ASP A 107 3.27 0.50 -18.97
CA ASP A 107 4.28 1.54 -19.20
C ASP A 107 5.01 1.32 -20.54
N ASN A 108 5.43 0.06 -20.81
CA ASN A 108 6.08 -0.29 -22.08
C ASN A 108 5.15 -0.11 -23.29
N ALA A 109 3.87 -0.45 -23.16
CA ALA A 109 2.88 -0.21 -24.22
C ALA A 109 2.75 1.29 -24.54
N LYS A 110 2.67 2.14 -23.51
CA LYS A 110 2.70 3.60 -23.68
C LYS A 110 3.99 4.04 -24.36
N LYS A 111 5.16 3.53 -23.94
CA LYS A 111 6.45 3.87 -24.56
C LYS A 111 6.51 3.53 -26.05
N ILE A 112 6.02 2.36 -26.46
CA ILE A 112 5.95 1.97 -27.88
C ILE A 112 5.10 2.98 -28.69
N VAL A 113 3.95 3.40 -28.17
CA VAL A 113 3.10 4.41 -28.82
C VAL A 113 3.83 5.76 -28.94
N GLU A 114 4.59 6.14 -27.90
CA GLU A 114 5.33 7.40 -27.84
C GLU A 114 6.55 7.44 -28.78
N THR A 115 7.29 6.34 -28.93
CA THR A 115 8.61 6.32 -29.58
C THR A 115 8.59 5.65 -30.95
N GLU A 116 7.96 4.48 -31.08
CA GLU A 116 7.97 3.69 -32.30
C GLU A 116 6.86 4.12 -33.25
N LEU A 117 5.63 4.21 -32.73
CA LEU A 117 4.47 4.64 -33.52
C LEU A 117 4.42 6.16 -33.70
N LYS A 118 5.05 6.92 -32.79
CA LYS A 118 5.09 8.40 -32.78
C LYS A 118 3.68 9.02 -32.77
N GLN A 119 2.73 8.37 -32.10
CA GLN A 119 1.32 8.75 -32.07
C GLN A 119 0.94 9.56 -30.82
N LYS A 120 1.83 10.42 -30.32
CA LYS A 120 1.55 11.28 -29.16
C LYS A 120 0.38 12.23 -29.44
N GLY A 121 -0.51 12.38 -28.46
CA GLY A 121 -1.70 13.24 -28.57
C GLY A 121 -2.83 12.64 -29.42
N THR A 122 -2.74 11.36 -29.80
CA THR A 122 -3.85 10.63 -30.41
C THR A 122 -4.69 9.93 -29.34
N ALA A 123 -5.92 9.54 -29.67
CA ALA A 123 -6.77 8.75 -28.77
C ALA A 123 -6.11 7.43 -28.30
N LEU A 124 -5.19 6.85 -29.10
CA LEU A 124 -4.42 5.68 -28.69
C LEU A 124 -3.39 6.02 -27.60
N HIS A 125 -2.72 7.16 -27.71
CA HIS A 125 -1.79 7.63 -26.69
C HIS A 125 -2.52 7.93 -25.38
N ASP A 126 -3.66 8.61 -25.43
CA ASP A 126 -4.47 8.87 -24.24
C ASP A 126 -4.90 7.57 -23.54
N ALA A 127 -5.33 6.56 -24.30
CA ALA A 127 -5.70 5.26 -23.74
C ALA A 127 -4.53 4.53 -23.06
N THR A 128 -3.33 4.59 -23.65
CA THR A 128 -2.13 3.97 -23.06
C THR A 128 -1.60 4.74 -21.86
N VAL A 129 -1.76 6.07 -21.82
CA VAL A 129 -1.49 6.90 -20.64
C VAL A 129 -2.43 6.52 -19.49
N VAL A 130 -3.73 6.31 -19.75
CA VAL A 130 -4.66 5.83 -18.72
C VAL A 130 -4.21 4.47 -18.18
N GLY A 131 -3.83 3.53 -19.04
CA GLY A 131 -3.31 2.22 -18.63
C GLY A 131 -2.08 2.32 -17.72
N ASP A 132 -1.11 3.16 -18.10
CA ASP A 132 0.10 3.42 -17.31
C ASP A 132 -0.23 4.02 -15.93
N THR A 133 -1.13 5.01 -15.87
CA THR A 133 -1.55 5.60 -14.59
C THR A 133 -2.28 4.63 -13.65
N VAL A 134 -2.95 3.61 -14.21
CA VAL A 134 -3.51 2.49 -13.41
C VAL A 134 -2.40 1.55 -12.95
N GLY A 135 -1.35 1.36 -13.76
CA GLY A 135 -0.19 0.53 -13.48
C GLY A 135 0.82 1.12 -12.48
N ASP A 136 0.92 2.44 -12.36
CA ASP A 136 1.90 3.10 -11.49
C ASP A 136 1.81 2.64 -10.01
N PRO A 137 0.63 2.60 -9.35
CA PRO A 137 0.53 2.08 -7.98
C PRO A 137 0.87 0.58 -7.87
N PHE A 138 0.77 -0.15 -8.99
CA PHE A 138 1.07 -1.57 -9.03
C PHE A 138 2.57 -1.81 -9.03
N LYS A 139 3.29 -1.28 -10.03
CA LYS A 139 4.73 -1.52 -10.22
C LYS A 139 5.63 -0.71 -9.28
N ASP A 140 5.23 0.51 -8.88
CA ASP A 140 6.14 1.41 -8.15
C ASP A 140 5.87 1.45 -6.65
N THR A 141 4.73 0.94 -6.19
CA THR A 141 4.35 0.95 -4.77
C THR A 141 4.07 -0.44 -4.24
N SER A 142 3.04 -1.10 -4.76
CA SER A 142 2.50 -2.31 -4.14
C SER A 142 3.37 -3.54 -4.36
N SER A 143 3.86 -3.77 -5.58
CA SER A 143 4.76 -4.90 -5.89
C SER A 143 6.08 -4.79 -5.14
N VAL A 144 6.72 -3.62 -5.19
CA VAL A 144 8.03 -3.34 -4.57
C VAL A 144 7.97 -3.50 -3.05
N ALA A 145 6.89 -3.02 -2.42
CA ALA A 145 6.73 -3.10 -0.97
C ALA A 145 6.31 -4.49 -0.47
N MET A 146 5.90 -5.40 -1.35
CA MET A 146 5.48 -6.75 -0.97
C MET A 146 6.60 -7.56 -0.32
N ASN A 147 7.80 -7.53 -0.92
CA ASN A 147 8.93 -8.30 -0.43
C ASN A 147 9.39 -7.84 0.97
N PRO A 148 9.55 -6.53 1.25
CA PRO A 148 9.76 -6.02 2.60
C PRO A 148 8.67 -6.46 3.60
N ILE A 149 7.39 -6.42 3.22
CA ILE A 149 6.30 -6.82 4.12
C ILE A 149 6.36 -8.31 4.47
N ILE A 150 6.62 -9.18 3.49
CA ILE A 150 6.76 -10.62 3.73
C ILE A 150 7.96 -10.88 4.64
N LYS A 151 9.13 -10.30 4.34
CA LYS A 151 10.35 -10.46 5.14
C LYS A 151 10.22 -9.90 6.55
N PHE A 152 9.57 -8.75 6.68
CA PHE A 152 9.26 -8.17 7.98
C PHE A 152 8.39 -9.12 8.78
N THR A 153 7.26 -9.56 8.20
CA THR A 153 6.30 -10.45 8.85
C THR A 153 6.93 -11.77 9.29
N THR A 154 7.83 -12.34 8.48
CA THR A 154 8.52 -13.59 8.82
C THR A 154 9.56 -13.39 9.93
N LEU A 155 10.48 -12.43 9.77
CA LEU A 155 11.57 -12.21 10.73
C LEU A 155 11.05 -11.70 12.08
N PHE A 156 10.19 -10.68 12.06
CA PHE A 156 9.55 -10.17 13.26
C PHE A 156 8.58 -11.20 13.87
N GLY A 157 7.88 -11.94 13.03
CA GLY A 157 6.95 -12.99 13.44
C GLY A 157 7.58 -14.08 14.29
N LEU A 158 8.78 -14.54 13.93
CA LEU A 158 9.50 -15.54 14.71
C LEU A 158 9.82 -15.05 16.13
N LEU A 159 10.28 -13.80 16.25
CA LEU A 159 10.54 -13.16 17.54
C LEU A 159 9.25 -13.00 18.35
N ALA A 160 8.14 -12.67 17.69
CA ALA A 160 6.83 -12.54 18.34
C ALA A 160 6.31 -13.88 18.85
N VAL A 161 6.52 -14.98 18.11
CA VAL A 161 6.15 -16.33 18.55
C VAL A 161 6.98 -16.75 19.77
N GLU A 162 8.30 -16.52 19.75
CA GLU A 162 9.16 -16.80 20.90
C GLU A 162 8.68 -16.07 22.16
N LEU A 163 8.37 -14.78 22.03
CA LEU A 163 7.81 -13.98 23.12
C LEU A 163 6.47 -14.54 23.61
N ALA A 164 5.57 -14.94 22.71
CA ALA A 164 4.27 -15.51 23.06
C ALA A 164 4.39 -16.84 23.82
N VAL A 165 5.30 -17.72 23.38
CA VAL A 165 5.58 -19.00 24.04
C VAL A 165 6.15 -18.79 25.43
N HIS A 166 7.13 -17.89 25.56
CA HIS A 166 7.73 -17.54 26.86
C HIS A 166 6.69 -16.98 27.84
N LEU A 167 5.88 -16.02 27.39
CA LEU A 167 4.84 -15.39 28.22
C LEU A 167 3.77 -16.38 28.66
N THR A 168 3.41 -17.32 27.78
CA THR A 168 2.45 -18.39 28.10
C THR A 168 2.99 -19.34 29.17
N GLY A 169 4.29 -19.66 29.11
CA GLY A 169 4.97 -20.48 30.11
C GLY A 169 5.05 -19.83 31.49
N GLU A 170 5.32 -18.52 31.55
CA GLU A 170 5.48 -17.79 32.83
C GLU A 170 4.16 -17.34 33.47
N ARG A 171 3.22 -16.83 32.65
CA ARG A 171 2.02 -16.11 33.14
C ARG A 171 0.70 -16.79 32.76
N GLY A 172 0.78 -17.94 32.07
CA GLY A 172 -0.37 -18.71 31.64
C GLY A 172 -1.05 -18.16 30.37
N ALA A 173 -1.84 -19.03 29.72
CA ALA A 173 -2.48 -18.73 28.44
C ALA A 173 -3.49 -17.57 28.48
N GLY A 174 -4.06 -17.26 29.66
CA GLY A 174 -5.05 -16.19 29.81
C GLY A 174 -4.53 -14.80 29.43
N LEU A 175 -3.29 -14.48 29.82
CA LEU A 175 -2.66 -13.21 29.47
C LEU A 175 -2.33 -13.14 27.98
N THR A 176 -1.72 -14.19 27.43
CA THR A 176 -1.35 -14.27 26.01
C THR A 176 -2.57 -14.12 25.10
N ASN A 177 -3.67 -14.83 25.42
CA ASN A 177 -4.93 -14.72 24.68
C ASN A 177 -5.54 -13.32 24.75
N SER A 178 -5.48 -12.68 25.93
CA SER A 178 -5.96 -11.31 26.10
C SER A 178 -5.17 -10.31 25.25
N LEU A 179 -3.85 -10.46 25.19
CA LEU A 179 -2.97 -9.66 24.33
C LEU A 179 -3.24 -9.92 22.84
N ALA A 180 -3.46 -11.17 22.45
CA ALA A 180 -3.80 -11.53 21.07
C ALA A 180 -5.08 -10.80 20.61
N VAL A 181 -6.13 -10.79 21.44
CA VAL A 181 -7.39 -10.08 21.16
C VAL A 181 -7.17 -8.58 21.07
N LEU A 182 -6.38 -8.00 21.98
CA LEU A 182 -6.05 -6.57 21.98
C LEU A 182 -5.31 -6.18 20.69
N PHE A 183 -4.26 -6.90 20.32
CA PHE A 183 -3.50 -6.64 19.09
C PHE A 183 -4.38 -6.79 17.86
N PHE A 184 -5.26 -7.80 17.82
CA PHE A 184 -6.19 -7.97 16.73
C PHE A 184 -7.15 -6.78 16.60
N ALA A 185 -7.71 -6.30 17.71
CA ALA A 185 -8.59 -5.14 17.71
C ALA A 185 -7.88 -3.87 17.19
N ILE A 186 -6.63 -3.64 17.61
CA ILE A 186 -5.82 -2.52 17.12
C ILE A 186 -5.56 -2.66 15.61
N SER A 187 -5.21 -3.86 15.15
CA SER A 187 -5.00 -4.13 13.72
C SER A 187 -6.26 -3.84 12.92
N MET A 188 -7.42 -4.32 13.36
CA MET A 188 -8.71 -4.09 12.69
C MET A 188 -9.06 -2.60 12.60
N TYR A 189 -8.73 -1.81 13.63
CA TYR A 189 -8.88 -0.35 13.58
C TYR A 189 -8.02 0.27 12.46
N PHE A 190 -6.77 -0.15 12.31
CA PHE A 190 -5.89 0.35 11.24
C PHE A 190 -6.27 -0.18 9.85
N VAL A 191 -6.75 -1.42 9.74
CA VAL A 191 -7.34 -1.99 8.52
C VAL A 191 -8.51 -1.12 8.04
N TRP A 192 -9.41 -0.75 8.95
CA TRP A 192 -10.51 0.16 8.65
C TRP A 192 -9.99 1.55 8.26
N ARG A 193 -9.06 2.11 9.03
CA ARG A 193 -8.50 3.45 8.78
C ARG A 193 -7.80 3.55 7.42
N SER A 194 -7.13 2.49 6.97
CA SER A 194 -6.45 2.44 5.66
C SER A 194 -7.39 2.68 4.48
N PHE A 195 -8.66 2.29 4.59
CA PHE A 195 -9.66 2.57 3.56
C PHE A 195 -10.52 3.78 3.89
N TYR A 196 -11.15 3.81 5.06
CA TYR A 196 -12.16 4.81 5.39
C TYR A 196 -11.57 6.14 5.85
N GLY A 197 -10.44 6.11 6.57
CA GLY A 197 -9.71 7.31 6.98
C GLY A 197 -8.95 7.97 5.83
N MET A 198 -8.68 7.22 4.76
CA MET A 198 -8.02 7.68 3.54
C MET A 198 -8.99 7.87 2.38
N ARG A 199 -10.30 7.73 2.57
CA ARG A 199 -11.26 7.98 1.48
C ARG A 199 -11.13 9.42 1.02
N ILE A 200 -11.27 9.61 -0.29
CA ILE A 200 -11.48 10.91 -0.90
C ILE A 200 -12.87 11.39 -0.45
N GLY A 201 -12.94 11.94 0.75
CA GLY A 201 -14.13 12.60 1.25
C GLY A 201 -14.27 13.97 0.62
N SER A 202 -15.50 14.38 0.36
CA SER A 202 -15.91 15.78 0.13
C SER A 202 -15.67 16.61 1.41
N GLN A 203 -14.42 16.69 1.88
CA GLN A 203 -14.03 17.78 2.76
C GLN A 203 -14.11 19.05 1.93
N LYS A 204 -15.08 19.89 2.31
CA LYS A 204 -15.32 21.20 1.72
C LYS A 204 -14.00 21.95 1.57
N ALA A 205 -13.86 22.54 0.38
CA ALA A 205 -12.89 23.58 0.08
C ALA A 205 -12.86 24.67 1.17
#